data_AF-A0A381TMN6-F1
#
_entry.id   AF-A0A381TMN6-F1
#
_cell.length_a   1.000
_cell.length_b   1.000
_cell.length_c   1.000
_cell.angle_alpha   90.00
_cell.angle_beta   90.00
_cell.angle_gamma   90.00
#
_symmetry.space_group_name_H-M   'P 1'
#
loop_
_entity.id
_entity.type
_entity.pdbx_description
1 polymer ?
#
loop_
_entity_poly.entity_id
_entity_poly.type
_entity_poly.pdbx_seq_one_letter_code
_entity_poly.pdbx_strand_id
1 'polypeptide(L)' 'NSIIAAGRADLCCLARPHLSNPYWTLHAAAQQNHLEQAWPVQYLAGKRQLEVNTQRALQMGTLI' A
#
# COMPACT_ATOMS: atom_id res chain seq x y z
N ASN A 1 -6.27 -6.59 -1.08
CA ASN A 1 -6.70 -7.10 -2.39
C ASN A 1 -7.32 -8.52 -2.35
N SER A 2 -7.95 -8.91 -1.24
CA SER A 2 -8.49 -10.27 -1.06
C SER A 2 -9.76 -10.57 -1.86
N ILE A 3 -10.56 -9.56 -2.21
CA ILE A 3 -11.79 -9.74 -3.01
C ILE A 3 -11.45 -10.23 -4.42
N ILE A 4 -10.43 -9.61 -5.04
CA ILE A 4 -9.91 -10.01 -6.35
C ILE A 4 -9.21 -11.36 -6.24
N ALA A 5 -8.33 -11.54 -5.24
CA ALA A 5 -7.63 -12.81 -5.03
C ALA A 5 -8.56 -14.01 -4.78
N ALA A 6 -9.74 -13.77 -4.21
CA ALA A 6 -10.77 -14.78 -4.00
C ALA A 6 -11.70 -14.99 -5.21
N GLY A 7 -11.43 -14.35 -6.35
CA GLY A 7 -12.22 -14.49 -7.58
C GLY A 7 -13.62 -13.87 -7.53
N ARG A 8 -13.89 -12.98 -6.59
CA ARG A 8 -15.24 -12.37 -6.43
C ARG A 8 -15.45 -11.11 -7.28
N ALA A 9 -14.39 -10.56 -7.87
CA ALA A 9 -14.46 -9.42 -8.77
C ALA A 9 -13.18 -9.34 -9.62
N ASP A 10 -13.28 -8.73 -10.79
CA ASP A 10 -12.14 -8.44 -11.68
C ASP A 10 -11.55 -7.03 -11.44
N LEU A 11 -12.34 -6.11 -10.86
CA LEU A 11 -11.93 -4.75 -10.56
C LEU A 11 -12.44 -4.29 -9.18
N CYS A 12 -11.64 -3.49 -8.47
CA CYS A 12 -12.02 -2.85 -7.21
C CYS A 12 -11.92 -1.32 -7.33
N CYS A 13 -13.06 -0.64 -7.35
CA CYS A 13 -13.12 0.82 -7.38
C CYS A 13 -13.10 1.41 -5.97
N LEU A 14 -12.29 2.46 -5.78
CA LEU A 14 -12.14 3.16 -4.50
C LEU A 14 -12.64 4.60 -4.64
N ALA A 15 -13.43 5.06 -3.67
CA ALA A 15 -14.00 6.41 -3.66
C ALA A 15 -13.63 7.16 -2.37
N ARG A 16 -14.45 7.05 -1.32
CA ARG A 16 -14.25 7.74 -0.03
C ARG A 16 -12.84 7.62 0.56
N PRO A 17 -12.13 6.47 0.48
CA PRO A 17 -10.75 6.38 0.95
C PRO A 17 -9.79 7.38 0.27
N HIS A 18 -10.00 7.71 -1.00
CA HIS A 18 -9.18 8.71 -1.70
C HIS A 18 -9.49 10.14 -1.27
N LEU A 19 -10.67 10.41 -0.70
CA LEU A 19 -11.02 11.73 -0.20
C LEU A 19 -10.23 12.08 1.06
N SER A 20 -10.01 11.11 1.95
CA SER A 20 -9.21 11.31 3.16
C SER A 20 -7.72 11.09 2.92
N ASN A 21 -7.35 10.22 1.98
CA ASN A 21 -5.95 9.98 1.60
C ASN A 21 -5.83 9.76 0.08
N PRO A 22 -5.49 10.80 -0.70
CA PRO A 22 -5.38 10.68 -2.15
C PRO A 22 -4.36 9.63 -2.60
N TYR A 23 -3.29 9.42 -1.83
CA TYR A 23 -2.22 8.46 -2.10
C TYR A 23 -2.43 7.11 -1.41
N TRP A 24 -3.67 6.78 -1.03
CA TRP A 24 -4.02 5.53 -0.34
C TRP A 24 -3.44 4.29 -1.03
N THR A 25 -3.43 4.27 -2.37
CA THR A 25 -2.90 3.15 -3.16
C THR A 25 -1.40 2.91 -2.97
N LEU A 26 -0.60 3.96 -2.78
CA LEU A 26 0.84 3.84 -2.52
C LEU A 26 1.10 3.21 -1.15
N HIS A 27 0.31 3.60 -0.14
CA HIS A 27 0.38 2.99 1.19
C HIS A 27 -0.09 1.53 1.18
N ALA A 28 -1.17 1.24 0.46
CA ALA A 28 -1.68 -0.12 0.31
C ALA A 28 -0.68 -1.05 -0.42
N ALA A 29 0.08 -0.53 -1.38
CA ALA A 29 1.16 -1.25 -2.04
C ALA A 29 2.32 -1.57 -1.07
N ALA A 30 2.75 -0.59 -0.27
CA ALA A 30 3.79 -0.79 0.75
C ALA A 30 3.37 -1.85 1.80
N GLN A 31 2.11 -1.83 2.24
CA GLN A 31 1.57 -2.83 3.18
C GLN A 31 1.58 -4.26 2.63
N GLN A 32 1.48 -4.41 1.31
CA GLN A 32 1.53 -5.70 0.61
C GLN A 32 2.95 -6.04 0.16
N ASN A 33 3.97 -5.26 0.54
CA ASN A 33 5.34 -5.37 0.06
C ASN A 33 5.45 -5.36 -1.49
N HIS A 34 4.55 -4.64 -2.16
CA HIS A 34 4.60 -4.47 -3.61
C HIS A 34 5.47 -3.26 -3.98
N LEU A 35 6.74 -3.53 -4.32
CA LEU A 35 7.78 -2.51 -4.53
C LEU A 35 7.83 -1.91 -5.93
N GLU A 36 7.16 -2.56 -6.89
CA GLU A 36 7.19 -2.18 -8.32
C GLU A 36 6.18 -1.09 -8.69
N GLN A 37 5.38 -0.64 -7.72
CA GLN A 37 4.47 0.49 -7.94
C GLN A 37 5.27 1.71 -8.43
N ALA A 38 4.78 2.36 -9.48
CA ALA A 38 5.35 3.60 -10.00
C ALA A 38 5.08 4.76 -9.04
N TRP A 39 6.10 5.59 -8.81
CA TRP A 39 6.04 6.79 -7.96
C TRP A 39 6.49 8.01 -8.76
N PRO A 40 5.91 9.20 -8.51
CA PRO A 40 6.51 10.46 -8.93
C PRO A 40 7.94 10.57 -8.42
N VAL A 41 8.87 11.00 -9.27
CA VAL A 41 10.30 11.06 -8.97
C VAL A 41 10.61 11.89 -7.72
N GLN A 42 9.80 12.91 -7.46
CA GLN A 42 9.90 13.83 -6.33
C GLN A 42 9.66 13.13 -4.98
N TYR A 43 8.99 11.96 -4.97
CA TYR A 43 8.58 11.27 -3.75
C TYR A 43 9.40 10.01 -3.45
N LEU A 44 10.45 9.73 -4.24
CA LEU A 44 11.26 8.51 -4.08
C LEU A 44 11.95 8.41 -2.71
N ALA A 45 12.36 9.54 -2.12
CA ALA A 45 12.90 9.56 -0.75
C ALA A 45 11.84 9.10 0.28
N GLY A 46 10.60 9.58 0.11
CA GLY A 46 9.46 9.18 0.94
C GLY A 46 9.04 7.73 0.74
N LYS A 47 9.14 7.21 -0.50
CA LYS A 47 8.88 5.79 -0.82
C LYS A 47 9.70 4.86 0.07
N ARG A 48 11.02 5.06 0.09
CA ARG A 48 11.93 4.22 0.89
C ARG A 48 11.60 4.27 2.36
N GLN A 49 11.31 5.47 2.89
CA GLN A 49 10.93 5.63 4.30
C GLN A 49 9.63 4.89 4.62
N LEU A 50 8.62 5.01 3.77
CA LEU A 50 7.33 4.34 3.93
C LEU A 50 7.52 2.82 3.95
N GLU A 51 8.22 2.25 2.97
CA GLU A 51 8.48 0.81 2.87
C GLU A 51 9.16 0.26 4.13
N VAL A 52 10.24 0.92 4.58
CA VAL A 52 10.98 0.51 5.78
C VAL A 52 10.10 0.59 7.03
N ASN A 53 9.33 1.66 7.19
CA ASN A 53 8.46 1.83 8.36
C ASN A 53 7.32 0.80 8.36
N THR A 54 6.72 0.54 7.20
CA THR A 54 5.67 -0.46 7.07
C THR A 54 6.21 -1.87 7.33
N GLN A 55 7.38 -2.21 6.81
CA GLN A 55 8.02 -3.50 7.08
C GLN A 55 8.33 -3.69 8.58
N ARG A 56 8.86 -2.66 9.24
CA ARG A 56 9.10 -2.67 10.69
C ARG A 56 7.80 -2.87 11.47
N ALA A 57 6.73 -2.18 11.09
CA ALA A 57 5.44 -2.32 11.76
C ALA A 57 4.86 -3.74 11.61
N LEU A 58 5.00 -4.36 10.43
CA LEU A 58 4.59 -5.75 10.19
C LEU A 58 5.39 -6.75 11.04
N GLN A 59 6.71 -6.53 11.17
CA GLN A 59 7.57 -7.35 12.01
C GLN A 59 7.19 -7.24 13.50
N MET A 60 6.95 -6.02 13.99
CA MET A 60 6.52 -5.80 15.38
C MET A 60 5.16 -6.43 15.68
N GLY A 61 4.22 -6.37 14.74
CA GLY A 61 2.90 -7.01 14.89
C GLY A 61 2.92 -8.54 14.84
N THR A 62 4.02 -9.15 14.40
CA THR A 62 4.20 -10.61 14.36
C THR A 62 4.84 -11.16 15.64
N LEU A 63 5.45 -10.30 16.46
CA LEU A 63 6.17 -10.66 17.69
C LEU A 63 5.30 -10.62 18.96
N ILE A 64 4.00 -10.36 18.81
CA ILE A 64 2.95 -10.36 19.85
C ILE A 64 1.93 -11.46 19.56
#